data_AF-A0A0R0H228-F1
#
_entry.id   AF-A0A0R0H228-F1
#
_cell.length_a   1.000
_cell.length_b   1.000
_cell.length_c   1.000
_cell.angle_alpha   90.00
_cell.angle_beta   90.00
_cell.angle_gamma   90.00
#
_symmetry.space_group_name_H-M   'P 1'
#
loop_
_entity.id
_entity.type
_entity.pdbx_description
1 polymer ?
#
loop_
_entity_poly.entity_id
_entity_poly.type
_entity_poly.pdbx_seq_one_letter_code
_entity_poly.pdbx_strand_id
1 'polypeptide(L)'
;MRNVAVWIRIQRLPIELYNDVFLKRIRSNLSKFLKVDKLTLIHSRGKFIRICVKLDLEKPLEFHIYVRRHKLQIEGLHSICFQCGRFGHKKVQCLEITLLPVASQNGKSRETKDA
;
A
#
# COMPACT_ATOMS: atom_id res chain seq x y z
N MET A 1 -16.79 -0.66 -4.81
CA MET A 1 -15.40 -1.07 -5.14
C MET A 1 -14.52 0.14 -5.32
N ARG A 2 -13.90 0.59 -4.22
CA ARG A 2 -12.82 1.57 -4.24
C ARG A 2 -11.47 0.86 -4.31
N ASN A 3 -10.78 1.04 -5.42
CA ASN A 3 -9.50 0.40 -5.65
C ASN A 3 -8.41 1.43 -5.91
N VAL A 4 -7.19 1.15 -5.44
CA VAL A 4 -6.01 2.00 -5.66
C VAL A 4 -4.89 1.18 -6.27
N ALA A 5 -4.10 1.78 -7.14
CA ALA A 5 -2.87 1.17 -7.65
C ALA A 5 -1.71 1.56 -6.74
N VAL A 6 -0.97 0.58 -6.23
CA VAL A 6 0.09 0.80 -5.25
C VAL A 6 1.35 0.09 -5.68
N TRP A 7 2.46 0.82 -5.60
CA TRP A 7 3.80 0.25 -5.71
C TRP A 7 4.22 -0.36 -4.39
N ILE A 8 4.50 -1.65 -4.44
CA ILE A 8 4.99 -2.47 -3.34
C ILE A 8 6.44 -2.82 -3.61
N ARG A 9 7.29 -2.65 -2.59
CA ARG A 9 8.66 -3.17 -2.59
C ARG A 9 8.68 -4.55 -1.94
N ILE A 10 9.22 -5.54 -2.66
CA ILE A 10 9.55 -6.87 -2.18
C ILE A 10 11.06 -6.91 -1.90
N GLN A 11 11.44 -7.09 -0.65
CA GLN A 11 12.85 -7.20 -0.23
C GLN A 11 13.29 -8.66 -0.06
N ARG A 12 14.61 -8.87 0.03
CA ARG A 12 15.26 -10.17 0.32
C ARG A 12 14.92 -11.27 -0.67
N LEU A 13 14.77 -10.92 -1.93
CA LEU A 13 14.57 -11.91 -2.96
C LEU A 13 15.95 -12.49 -3.37
N PRO A 14 16.17 -13.82 -3.30
CA PRO A 14 17.35 -14.44 -3.88
C PRO A 14 17.51 -14.08 -5.35
N ILE A 15 18.73 -13.83 -5.82
CA ILE A 15 18.99 -13.40 -7.19
C ILE A 15 18.51 -14.43 -8.23
N GLU A 16 18.51 -15.71 -7.87
CA GLU A 16 18.04 -16.83 -8.68
C GLU A 16 16.53 -16.77 -8.96
N LEU A 17 15.79 -16.03 -8.13
CA LEU A 17 14.36 -15.80 -8.31
C LEU A 17 14.06 -14.55 -9.16
N TYR A 18 15.04 -13.79 -9.63
CA TYR A 18 14.83 -12.66 -10.56
C TYR A 18 14.70 -13.14 -12.01
N ASN A 19 13.83 -14.11 -12.26
CA ASN A 19 13.54 -14.59 -13.61
C ASN A 19 12.05 -14.39 -13.96
N ASP A 20 11.75 -14.36 -15.25
CA ASP A 20 10.38 -14.17 -15.74
C ASP A 20 9.42 -15.26 -15.23
N VAL A 21 9.92 -16.46 -14.98
CA VAL A 21 9.13 -17.58 -14.42
C VAL A 21 8.64 -17.25 -13.01
N PHE A 22 9.49 -16.68 -12.17
CA PHE A 22 9.16 -16.27 -10.81
C PHE A 22 8.21 -15.06 -10.81
N LEU A 23 8.47 -14.07 -11.66
CA LEU A 23 7.58 -12.91 -11.82
C LEU A 23 6.19 -13.33 -12.30
N LYS A 24 6.12 -14.28 -13.24
CA LYS A 24 4.86 -14.86 -13.71
C LYS A 24 4.12 -15.59 -12.59
N ARG A 25 4.82 -16.25 -11.66
CA ARG A 25 4.21 -16.86 -10.47
C ARG A 25 3.71 -15.84 -9.47
N ILE A 26 4.45 -14.77 -9.21
CA ILE A 26 3.96 -13.65 -8.41
C ILE A 26 2.66 -13.12 -9.02
N ARG A 27 2.65 -12.89 -10.33
CA ARG A 27 1.47 -12.45 -11.07
C ARG A 27 0.31 -13.43 -10.97
N SER A 28 0.58 -14.74 -10.99
CA SER A 28 -0.47 -15.76 -10.86
C SER A 28 -1.05 -15.85 -9.44
N ASN A 29 -0.22 -15.68 -8.41
CA ASN A 29 -0.67 -15.76 -7.01
C ASN A 29 -1.37 -14.47 -6.55
N LEU A 30 -0.94 -13.32 -7.07
CA LEU A 30 -1.56 -12.03 -6.78
C LEU A 30 -2.71 -11.78 -7.76
N SER A 31 -3.93 -12.08 -7.33
CA SER A 31 -5.17 -11.83 -8.10
C SER A 31 -5.31 -10.39 -8.63
N LYS A 32 -4.59 -9.44 -8.04
CA LYS A 32 -4.66 -8.02 -8.35
C LYS A 32 -3.35 -7.43 -8.90
N PHE A 33 -2.44 -8.27 -9.39
CA PHE A 33 -1.18 -7.80 -9.97
C PHE A 33 -1.40 -6.93 -11.21
N LEU A 34 -0.71 -5.78 -11.29
CA LEU A 34 -0.75 -4.87 -12.44
C LEU A 34 0.56 -4.89 -13.25
N LYS A 35 1.71 -4.64 -12.62
CA LYS A 35 2.98 -4.43 -13.34
C LYS A 35 4.20 -4.75 -12.48
N VAL A 36 5.31 -5.19 -13.10
CA VAL A 36 6.65 -5.19 -12.48
C VAL A 36 7.40 -3.95 -12.94
N ASP A 37 8.10 -3.28 -12.03
CA ASP A 37 9.09 -2.27 -12.39
C ASP A 37 10.32 -2.93 -13.01
N LYS A 38 10.45 -2.81 -14.33
CA LYS A 38 11.58 -3.36 -15.08
C LYS A 38 12.92 -2.71 -14.71
N LEU A 39 12.92 -1.43 -14.30
CA LEU A 39 14.15 -0.76 -13.89
C LEU A 39 14.76 -1.44 -12.68
N THR A 40 13.89 -1.85 -11.74
CA THR A 40 14.30 -2.58 -10.56
C THR A 40 14.95 -3.93 -10.92
N LEU A 41 14.46 -4.64 -11.94
CA LEU A 41 15.07 -5.92 -12.39
C LEU A 41 16.51 -5.74 -12.91
N ILE A 42 16.79 -4.59 -13.54
CA ILE A 42 18.10 -4.32 -14.16
C ILE A 42 19.08 -3.73 -13.14
N HIS A 43 18.65 -2.72 -12.38
CA HIS A 43 19.54 -1.92 -11.52
C HIS A 43 19.77 -2.52 -10.13
N SER A 44 18.78 -3.24 -9.60
CA SER A 44 18.83 -3.76 -8.24
C SER A 44 19.18 -5.24 -8.24
N ARG A 45 20.36 -5.58 -8.78
CA ARG A 45 20.94 -6.95 -8.83
C ARG A 45 20.66 -7.76 -7.55
N GLY A 46 19.54 -8.48 -7.48
CA GLY A 46 19.14 -9.25 -6.29
C GLY A 46 18.61 -8.45 -5.08
N LYS A 47 18.54 -7.11 -5.07
CA LYS A 47 18.25 -6.36 -3.83
C LYS A 47 16.76 -6.29 -3.48
N PHE A 48 15.94 -5.83 -4.41
CA PHE A 48 14.49 -5.76 -4.22
C PHE A 48 13.75 -5.84 -5.57
N ILE A 49 12.44 -6.09 -5.57
CA ILE A 49 11.57 -5.91 -6.74
C ILE A 49 10.47 -4.92 -6.39
N ARG A 50 10.13 -4.02 -7.31
CA ARG A 50 8.92 -3.20 -7.18
C ARG A 50 7.82 -3.77 -8.06
N ILE A 51 6.65 -4.01 -7.48
CA ILE A 51 5.45 -4.45 -8.19
C ILE A 51 4.33 -3.45 -7.96
N CYS A 52 3.51 -3.20 -8.98
CA CYS A 52 2.28 -2.46 -8.86
C CYS A 52 1.13 -3.46 -8.71
N VAL A 53 0.29 -3.26 -7.70
CA VAL A 53 -0.90 -4.07 -7.46
C VAL A 53 -2.11 -3.17 -7.32
N LYS A 54 -3.27 -3.67 -7.73
CA LYS A 54 -4.57 -3.07 -7.42
C LYS A 54 -4.95 -3.51 -6.02
N LEU A 55 -5.14 -2.59 -5.10
CA LEU A 55 -5.67 -2.89 -3.77
C LEU A 55 -7.18 -2.66 -3.79
N ASP A 56 -7.90 -3.47 -3.04
CA ASP A 56 -9.31 -3.21 -2.75
C ASP A 56 -9.35 -2.67 -1.34
N LEU A 57 -9.82 -1.44 -1.17
CA LEU A 57 -9.84 -0.79 0.15
C LEU A 57 -10.93 -1.37 1.06
N GLU A 58 -11.88 -2.14 0.51
CA GLU A 58 -12.96 -2.80 1.25
C GLU A 58 -12.53 -4.14 1.84
N LYS A 59 -11.36 -4.67 1.43
CA LYS A 59 -10.82 -5.96 1.90
C LYS A 59 -9.53 -5.79 2.69
N PRO A 60 -9.34 -6.56 3.78
CA PRO A 60 -8.06 -6.57 4.48
C PRO A 60 -6.95 -7.03 3.54
N LEU A 61 -5.79 -6.38 3.62
CA LEU A 61 -4.63 -6.72 2.82
C LEU A 61 -3.88 -7.88 3.49
N GLU A 62 -3.60 -8.92 2.72
CA GLU A 62 -2.64 -9.94 3.13
C GLU A 62 -1.21 -9.47 2.80
N PHE A 63 -0.40 -9.29 3.84
CA PHE A 63 0.96 -8.74 3.76
C PHE A 63 2.02 -9.74 3.29
N HIS A 64 1.63 -10.99 3.04
CA HIS A 64 2.55 -12.10 2.85
C HIS A 64 2.30 -12.81 1.53
N ILE A 65 3.31 -12.78 0.66
CA ILE A 65 3.30 -13.59 -0.55
C ILE A 65 4.28 -14.73 -0.32
N TYR A 66 3.80 -15.96 -0.46
CA TYR A 66 4.65 -17.14 -0.42
C TYR A 66 4.99 -17.57 -1.85
N VAL A 67 6.28 -17.62 -2.18
CA VAL A 67 6.73 -18.14 -3.48
C VAL A 67 7.86 -19.15 -3.29
N ARG A 68 7.67 -20.39 -3.73
CA ARG A 68 8.65 -21.50 -3.58
C ARG A 68 9.31 -21.51 -2.19
N ARG A 69 8.49 -21.43 -1.12
CA ARG A 69 8.88 -21.38 0.32
C ARG A 69 9.45 -20.06 0.84
N HIS A 70 9.61 -19.05 0.00
CA HIS A 70 10.08 -17.74 0.45
C HIS A 70 8.89 -16.87 0.86
N LYS A 71 8.92 -16.41 2.11
CA LYS A 71 8.00 -15.40 2.62
C LYS A 71 8.49 -14.03 2.17
N LEU A 72 7.80 -13.43 1.21
CA LEU A 72 8.11 -12.09 0.71
C LEU A 72 7.45 -11.06 1.62
N GLN A 73 8.25 -10.11 2.11
CA GLN A 73 7.74 -8.96 2.85
C GLN A 73 7.41 -7.82 1.90
N ILE A 74 6.20 -7.29 2.07
CA ILE A 74 5.70 -6.13 1.35
C ILE A 74 5.95 -4.89 2.21
N GLU A 75 6.65 -3.89 1.65
CA GLU A 75 6.83 -2.59 2.30
C GLU A 75 5.99 -1.49 1.66
N GLY A 76 5.63 -0.49 2.49
CA GLY A 76 4.92 0.72 2.08
C GLY A 76 3.40 0.70 2.26
N LEU A 77 2.79 -0.46 2.50
CA LEU A 77 1.32 -0.58 2.64
C LEU A 77 0.76 0.08 3.91
N HIS A 78 1.53 0.11 5.00
CA HIS A 78 1.08 0.66 6.28
C HIS A 78 0.81 2.18 6.24
N SER A 79 1.23 2.85 5.18
CA SER A 79 1.12 4.29 5.00
C SER A 79 -0.09 4.72 4.18
N ILE A 80 -0.92 3.77 3.70
CA ILE A 80 -2.10 4.08 2.89
C ILE A 80 -3.33 4.26 3.77
N CYS A 81 -4.05 5.34 3.53
CA CYS A 81 -5.37 5.54 4.09
C CYS A 81 -6.40 4.67 3.37
N PHE A 82 -6.99 3.69 4.06
CA PHE A 82 -8.06 2.85 3.52
C PHE A 82 -9.39 3.58 3.27
N GLN A 83 -9.50 4.86 3.65
CA GLN A 83 -10.69 5.67 3.39
C GLN A 83 -10.61 6.40 2.03
N CYS A 84 -9.51 7.11 1.79
CA CYS A 84 -9.32 7.97 0.60
C CYS A 84 -8.28 7.43 -0.38
N GLY A 85 -7.55 6.37 -0.03
CA GLY A 85 -6.54 5.77 -0.89
C GLY A 85 -5.20 6.52 -0.98
N ARG A 86 -5.03 7.62 -0.23
CA ARG A 86 -3.80 8.44 -0.26
C ARG A 86 -2.79 7.96 0.78
N PHE A 87 -1.51 8.21 0.50
CA PHE A 87 -0.42 7.95 1.43
C PHE A 87 -0.29 9.05 2.49
N GLY A 88 0.30 8.71 3.64
CA GLY A 88 0.78 9.66 4.64
C GLY A 88 -0.14 9.84 5.85
N HIS A 89 -1.28 9.17 5.90
CA HIS A 89 -2.19 9.20 7.05
C HIS A 89 -2.99 7.91 7.18
N LYS A 90 -3.43 7.60 8.39
CA LYS A 90 -4.34 6.47 8.65
C LYS A 90 -5.79 6.87 8.44
N LYS A 91 -6.70 5.90 8.29
CA LYS A 91 -8.16 6.13 8.19
C LYS A 91 -8.69 7.10 9.25
N VAL A 92 -8.21 6.99 10.49
CA VAL A 92 -8.61 7.85 11.62
C VAL A 92 -8.19 9.32 11.47
N GLN A 93 -7.18 9.60 10.65
CA GLN A 93 -6.67 10.96 10.36
C GLN A 93 -7.16 11.48 9.01
N CYS A 94 -8.10 10.79 8.36
CA CYS A 94 -8.55 11.13 7.03
C CYS A 94 -9.55 12.29 7.05
N LEU A 95 -9.15 13.46 6.56
CA LEU A 95 -10.03 14.65 6.51
C LEU A 95 -11.21 14.51 5.52
N GLU A 96 -11.16 13.54 4.60
CA GLU A 96 -12.31 13.21 3.73
C GLU A 96 -13.50 12.58 4.47
N ILE A 97 -13.43 12.38 5.79
CA ILE A 97 -14.60 11.95 6.59
C ILE A 97 -15.76 12.95 6.48
N THR A 98 -15.49 14.22 6.15
CA THR A 98 -16.45 15.32 6.31
C THR A 98 -17.23 15.69 5.03
N LEU A 99 -17.89 14.73 4.39
CA LEU A 99 -19.05 15.02 3.51
C LEU A 99 -20.34 14.33 3.95
N LEU A 100 -20.39 13.81 5.18
CA LEU A 100 -21.69 13.66 5.84
C LEU A 100 -22.00 15.00 6.52
N PRO A 101 -23.17 15.62 6.29
CA PRO A 101 -23.49 16.90 6.91
C PRO A 101 -23.64 16.68 8.42
N VAL A 102 -22.57 16.92 9.16
CA VAL A 102 -22.67 17.11 10.61
C VAL A 102 -23.17 18.53 10.78
N ALA A 103 -24.43 18.65 11.21
CA ALA A 103 -25.02 19.90 11.63
C ALA A 103 -24.03 20.65 12.52
N SER A 104 -23.70 21.87 12.10
CA SER A 104 -22.82 22.79 12.83
C SER A 104 -23.27 22.89 14.29
N GLN A 105 -22.53 22.25 15.20
CA GLN A 105 -22.57 22.61 16.60
C GLN A 105 -21.36 23.47 16.91
N ASN A 106 -21.65 24.77 16.89
CA ASN A 106 -20.91 25.85 17.52
C ASN A 106 -20.55 25.54 18.98
N GLY A 107 -19.39 26.06 19.40
CA GLY A 107 -18.97 26.22 20.80
C GLY A 107 -17.45 26.13 20.88
N LYS A 108 -16.65 27.17 20.63
CA LYS A 108 -16.54 28.46 21.34
C LYS A 108 -16.38 28.29 22.85
N SER A 109 -15.15 28.43 23.33
CA SER A 109 -14.74 28.97 24.64
C SER A 109 -13.22 28.79 24.78
N ARG A 110 -12.40 29.74 25.23
CA ARG A 110 -12.50 31.18 25.48
C ARG A 110 -11.04 31.61 25.70
N GLU A 111 -10.69 32.77 25.17
CA GLU A 111 -9.42 33.46 25.34
C GLU A 111 -9.07 33.60 26.84
N THR A 112 -7.88 33.16 27.25
CA THR A 112 -7.30 33.51 28.55
C THR A 112 -6.42 34.75 28.37
N LYS A 113 -6.93 35.90 28.78
CA LYS A 113 -6.12 37.07 29.13
C LYS A 113 -6.45 37.39 30.58
N ASP A 114 -5.53 37.09 31.48
CA ASP A 114 -5.49 37.64 32.84
C ASP A 114 -4.03 37.63 33.31
N ALA A 115 -3.39 38.80 33.23
CA ALA A 115 -2.41 39.38 34.16
C ALA A 115 -1.91 40.71 33.60
#